data_AF-A0A069A455-F1
#
_entry.id   AF-A0A069A455-F1
#
_cell.length_a   1.000
_cell.length_b   1.000
_cell.length_c   1.000
_cell.angle_alpha   90.00
_cell.angle_beta   90.00
_cell.angle_gamma   90.00
#
_symmetry.space_group_name_H-M   'P 1'
#
loop_
_entity.id
_entity.type
_entity.pdbx_description
1 polymer ?
#
loop_
_entity_poly.entity_id
_entity_poly.type
_entity_poly.pdbx_seq_one_letter_code
_entity_poly.pdbx_strand_id
1 'polypeptide(L)'
;MKLNATLESCDLAICLYSQKDEKKVAILKLDYNNSYTHSIEFKDDKFNIQMSKNEINIQETKTVKIAALVGLSGMNDKYHLRVLDKDAEKEEANSKFVTEFLNATKIKDDKYKTKKFKNTAENWITNALSNDIKQAEDVRSILNYTLREKHEIDINDFVDKTIKDDKLKDSFKEHMEEKGLVEGFSIDKKWVDKKLKKRNIKTDNGFEIKGNLTDFEDPMKYTVRQNQNGSIDIVIKNVTFYEEK
;
A
#
# COMPACT_ATOMS: atom_id res chain seq x y z
N MET A 1 7.18 -7.33 -20.87
CA MET A 1 7.15 -6.16 -19.98
C MET A 1 7.13 -4.91 -20.85
N LYS A 2 6.01 -4.19 -20.97
CA LYS A 2 5.97 -2.96 -21.78
C LYS A 2 6.62 -1.83 -20.98
N LEU A 3 7.89 -1.56 -21.26
CA LEU A 3 8.53 -0.26 -20.96
C LEU A 3 7.79 0.81 -21.75
N ASN A 4 6.73 1.45 -21.23
CA ASN A 4 6.09 2.55 -21.95
C ASN A 4 5.35 3.52 -21.03
N ALA A 5 6.11 4.29 -20.25
CA ALA A 5 5.77 5.69 -20.06
C ALA A 5 6.91 6.48 -20.71
N THR A 6 6.65 7.11 -21.84
CA THR A 6 7.54 8.11 -22.43
C THR A 6 7.79 9.18 -21.37
N LEU A 7 9.05 9.59 -21.17
CA LEU A 7 9.32 10.71 -20.26
C LEU A 7 8.72 11.96 -20.91
N GLU A 8 7.57 12.41 -20.43
CA GLU A 8 6.99 13.67 -20.87
C GLU A 8 7.90 14.83 -20.45
N SER A 9 8.00 15.84 -21.32
CA SER A 9 8.68 17.10 -21.00
C SER A 9 8.10 17.68 -19.72
N CYS A 10 8.99 18.14 -18.85
CA CYS A 10 8.65 18.69 -17.55
C CYS A 10 9.77 19.61 -17.08
N ASP A 11 9.49 20.38 -16.05
CA ASP A 11 10.53 21.06 -15.30
C ASP A 11 10.95 20.23 -14.08
N LEU A 12 12.18 20.48 -13.62
CA LEU A 12 12.71 19.90 -12.39
C LEU A 12 12.98 21.00 -11.39
N ALA A 13 12.36 20.89 -10.21
CA ALA A 13 12.79 21.68 -9.06
C ALA A 13 13.81 20.87 -8.26
N ILE A 14 15.02 21.40 -8.12
CA ILE A 14 16.07 20.85 -7.24
C ILE A 14 16.21 21.81 -6.07
N CYS A 15 15.84 21.36 -4.87
CA CYS A 15 15.78 22.22 -3.70
C CYS A 15 16.43 21.58 -2.48
N LEU A 16 17.02 22.43 -1.64
CA LEU A 16 17.50 22.06 -0.32
C LEU A 16 16.34 22.12 0.67
N TYR A 17 16.20 21.08 1.49
CA TYR A 17 15.21 21.04 2.57
C TYR A 17 15.84 20.52 3.86
N SER A 18 15.22 20.85 5.00
CA SER A 18 15.68 20.39 6.31
C SER A 18 14.69 19.39 6.90
N GLN A 19 15.19 18.26 7.41
CA GLN A 19 14.38 17.28 8.13
C GLN A 19 15.16 16.78 9.34
N LYS A 20 14.65 17.05 10.55
CA LYS A 20 15.33 16.72 11.82
C LYS A 20 16.77 17.27 11.86
N ASP A 21 16.91 18.55 11.53
CA ASP A 21 18.20 19.28 11.52
C ASP A 21 19.24 18.80 10.49
N GLU A 22 18.90 17.84 9.63
CA GLU A 22 19.73 17.43 8.49
C GLU A 22 19.29 18.15 7.20
N LYS A 23 20.24 18.77 6.50
CA LYS A 23 20.05 19.30 5.15
C LYS A 23 20.07 18.17 4.12
N LYS A 24 19.08 18.15 3.24
CA LYS A 24 18.88 17.13 2.21
C LYS A 24 18.50 17.80 0.89
N VAL A 25 18.62 17.08 -0.20
CA VAL A 25 18.24 17.57 -1.54
C VAL A 25 16.98 16.84 -1.98
N ALA A 26 16.01 17.58 -2.51
CA ALA A 26 14.85 17.03 -3.19
C ALA A 26 14.94 17.35 -4.67
N ILE A 27 14.64 16.37 -5.52
CA ILE A 27 14.44 16.50 -6.95
C ILE A 27 12.96 16.23 -7.20
N LEU A 28 12.21 17.25 -7.65
CA LEU A 28 10.77 17.18 -7.85
C LEU A 28 10.48 17.31 -9.35
N LYS A 29 9.76 16.33 -9.91
CA LYS A 29 9.26 16.42 -11.29
C LYS A 29 8.00 17.28 -11.31
N LEU A 30 8.05 18.40 -12.01
CA LEU A 30 6.95 19.34 -12.17
C LEU A 30 6.30 19.14 -13.53
N ASP A 31 5.21 18.37 -13.52
CA ASP A 31 4.46 18.06 -14.73
C ASP A 31 3.68 19.28 -15.21
N TYR A 32 3.90 19.67 -16.46
CA TYR A 32 3.11 20.70 -17.11
C TYR A 32 1.61 20.35 -17.11
N ASN A 33 0.79 21.38 -17.17
CA ASN A 33 -0.63 21.27 -17.40
C ASN A 33 -1.08 22.30 -18.42
N ASN A 34 -2.06 21.90 -19.24
CA ASN A 34 -2.72 22.85 -20.11
C ASN A 34 -3.51 23.84 -19.26
N SER A 35 -3.39 25.11 -19.59
CA SER A 35 -4.28 26.17 -19.14
C SER A 35 -4.80 26.91 -20.34
N TYR A 36 -6.04 27.39 -20.25
CA TYR A 36 -6.69 28.12 -21.33
C TYR A 36 -6.99 29.52 -20.84
N THR A 37 -6.54 30.52 -21.58
CA THR A 37 -6.91 31.92 -21.38
C THR A 37 -7.91 32.29 -22.47
N HIS A 38 -9.01 32.94 -22.10
CA HIS A 38 -9.97 33.45 -23.06
C HIS A 38 -9.94 34.98 -23.09
N SER A 39 -10.11 35.56 -24.27
CA SER A 39 -10.43 36.97 -24.45
C SER A 39 -11.83 37.08 -25.05
N ILE A 40 -12.60 38.04 -24.55
CA ILE A 40 -13.95 38.34 -25.04
C ILE A 40 -13.95 39.79 -25.49
N GLU A 41 -14.22 40.00 -26.78
CA GLU A 41 -14.36 41.32 -27.37
C GLU A 41 -15.78 41.46 -27.94
N PHE A 42 -16.39 42.64 -27.77
CA PHE A 42 -17.67 42.95 -28.40
C PHE A 42 -17.42 43.84 -29.62
N LYS A 43 -17.72 43.33 -30.82
CA LYS A 43 -17.48 44.02 -32.09
C LYS A 43 -18.59 43.68 -33.08
N ASP A 44 -19.08 44.69 -33.81
CA ASP A 44 -20.13 44.54 -34.82
C ASP A 44 -21.41 43.85 -34.30
N ASP A 45 -21.85 44.25 -33.10
CA ASP A 45 -23.02 43.70 -32.39
C ASP A 45 -22.93 42.19 -32.10
N LYS A 46 -21.70 41.65 -32.05
CA LYS A 46 -21.40 40.24 -31.79
C LYS A 46 -20.29 40.09 -30.75
N PHE A 47 -20.35 39.00 -29.99
CA PHE A 47 -19.25 38.56 -29.14
C PHE A 47 -18.22 37.79 -29.96
N ASN A 48 -16.98 38.24 -29.92
CA ASN A 48 -15.82 37.51 -30.40
C ASN A 48 -15.11 36.90 -29.19
N ILE A 49 -15.07 35.57 -29.11
CA ILE A 49 -14.43 34.83 -28.04
C ILE A 49 -13.20 34.13 -28.62
N GLN A 50 -12.01 34.50 -28.20
CA GLN A 50 -10.79 33.78 -28.54
C GLN A 50 -10.32 32.98 -27.34
N MET A 51 -9.84 31.76 -27.59
CA MET A 51 -9.20 30.93 -26.57
C MET A 51 -7.77 30.64 -27.00
N SER A 52 -6.81 30.92 -26.12
CA SER A 52 -5.42 30.58 -26.28
C SER A 52 -5.02 29.52 -25.25
N LYS A 53 -4.29 28.51 -25.71
CA LYS A 53 -3.81 27.40 -24.89
C LYS A 53 -2.36 27.68 -24.46
N ASN A 54 -2.09 27.58 -23.17
CA ASN A 54 -0.74 27.58 -22.60
C ASN A 54 -0.42 26.17 -22.07
N GLU A 55 0.56 25.52 -22.68
CA GLU A 55 0.91 24.09 -22.47
C GLU A 55 2.03 23.87 -21.46
N ILE A 56 2.69 24.93 -20.98
CA ILE A 56 3.85 24.87 -20.08
C ILE A 56 3.55 25.39 -18.67
N ASN A 57 2.28 25.50 -18.30
CA ASN A 57 1.88 25.96 -16.98
C ASN A 57 2.22 24.90 -15.92
N ILE A 58 2.67 25.34 -14.74
CA ILE A 58 2.91 24.50 -13.57
C ILE A 58 1.99 25.00 -12.44
N GLN A 59 0.98 24.20 -12.10
CA GLN A 59 0.05 24.52 -11.01
C GLN A 59 0.67 24.29 -9.63
N GLU A 60 0.66 25.33 -8.77
CA GLU A 60 1.09 25.27 -7.37
C GLU A 60 0.35 24.19 -6.56
N THR A 61 -0.95 24.01 -6.82
CA THR A 61 -1.81 23.08 -6.07
C THR A 61 -1.65 21.62 -6.49
N LYS A 62 -0.97 21.35 -7.61
CA LYS A 62 -0.83 19.99 -8.13
C LYS A 62 0.17 19.22 -7.28
N THR A 63 -0.31 18.13 -6.67
CA THR A 63 0.56 17.29 -5.84
C THR A 63 1.62 16.61 -6.68
N VAL A 64 2.89 16.75 -6.29
CA VAL A 64 4.02 16.04 -6.90
C VAL A 64 3.78 14.53 -6.85
N LYS A 65 3.86 13.88 -8.02
CA LYS A 65 3.69 12.43 -8.17
C LYS A 65 5.01 11.68 -8.28
N ILE A 66 6.04 12.34 -8.80
CA ILE A 66 7.36 11.78 -9.06
C ILE A 66 8.42 12.67 -8.40
N ALA A 67 9.22 12.09 -7.50
CA ALA A 67 10.25 12.81 -6.77
C ALA A 67 11.37 11.89 -6.29
N ALA A 68 12.57 12.44 -6.10
CA ALA A 68 13.67 11.79 -5.41
C ALA A 68 14.13 12.64 -4.22
N LEU A 69 14.35 11.99 -3.07
CA LEU A 69 14.94 12.60 -1.89
C LEU A 69 16.32 12.00 -1.66
N VAL A 70 17.32 12.87 -1.70
CA VAL A 70 18.73 12.54 -1.57
C VAL A 70 19.21 13.07 -0.22
N GLY A 71 19.55 12.15 0.68
CA GLY A 71 20.11 12.47 1.99
C GLY A 71 21.62 12.27 2.01
N LEU A 72 22.23 12.53 3.17
CA LEU A 72 23.56 12.01 3.44
C LEU A 72 23.45 10.48 3.56
N SER A 73 24.17 9.77 2.71
CA SER A 73 24.27 8.31 2.76
C SER A 73 25.73 7.88 2.64
N GLY A 74 26.17 6.96 3.50
CA GLY A 74 27.51 6.36 3.42
C GLY A 74 27.57 5.26 2.35
N MET A 75 28.79 4.87 1.93
CA MET A 75 28.99 3.78 0.96
C MET A 75 28.37 2.43 1.40
N ASN A 76 28.18 2.24 2.71
CA ASN A 76 27.65 1.00 3.29
C ASN A 76 26.14 1.07 3.57
N ASP A 77 25.46 2.15 3.19
CA ASP A 77 24.03 2.28 3.44
C ASP A 77 23.24 1.37 2.48
N LYS A 78 22.19 0.72 3.02
CA LYS A 78 21.32 -0.17 2.24
C LYS A 78 20.69 0.55 1.03
N TYR A 79 20.48 1.86 1.12
CA TYR A 79 20.00 2.71 0.04
C TYR A 79 20.55 4.13 0.14
N HIS A 80 20.76 4.77 -1.01
CA HIS A 80 21.33 6.13 -1.09
C HIS A 80 20.28 7.23 -1.27
N LEU A 81 19.11 6.89 -1.80
CA LEU A 81 18.02 7.83 -2.05
C LEU A 81 16.65 7.17 -1.82
N ARG A 82 15.64 8.00 -1.59
CA ARG A 82 14.23 7.58 -1.57
C ARG A 82 13.55 8.12 -2.81
N VAL A 83 12.81 7.28 -3.52
CA VAL A 83 12.07 7.69 -4.71
C VAL A 83 10.58 7.51 -4.46
N LEU A 84 9.80 8.49 -4.91
CA LEU A 84 8.36 8.45 -5.02
C LEU A 84 8.02 8.41 -6.51
N ASP A 85 7.23 7.42 -6.92
CA ASP A 85 6.59 7.42 -8.24
C ASP A 85 5.22 6.78 -8.12
N LYS A 86 4.19 7.61 -7.92
CA LYS A 86 2.84 7.14 -7.58
C LYS A 86 2.23 6.23 -8.63
N ASP A 87 2.49 6.48 -9.91
CA ASP A 87 1.84 5.75 -10.99
C ASP A 87 2.63 4.47 -11.30
N ALA A 88 3.97 4.51 -11.32
CA ALA A 88 4.78 3.30 -11.45
C ALA A 88 4.65 2.36 -10.24
N GLU A 89 4.45 2.89 -9.03
CA GLU A 89 4.20 2.06 -7.84
C GLU A 89 2.88 1.28 -7.93
N LYS A 90 1.83 1.87 -8.51
CA LYS A 90 0.54 1.15 -8.71
C LYS A 90 0.68 0.01 -9.70
N GLU A 91 1.51 0.18 -10.72
CA GLU A 91 1.77 -0.82 -11.75
C GLU A 91 2.86 -1.83 -11.35
N GLU A 92 3.40 -1.75 -10.13
CA GLU A 92 4.57 -2.51 -9.67
C GLU A 92 5.76 -2.45 -10.66
N ALA A 93 5.92 -1.31 -11.34
CA ALA A 93 6.90 -1.11 -12.39
C ALA A 93 8.05 -0.17 -11.96
N ASN A 94 9.12 -0.22 -12.76
CA ASN A 94 10.18 0.77 -12.70
C ASN A 94 9.96 1.80 -13.82
N SER A 95 9.79 3.06 -13.46
CA SER A 95 9.68 4.14 -14.44
C SER A 95 11.05 4.51 -14.99
N LYS A 96 11.05 5.11 -16.18
CA LYS A 96 12.22 5.72 -16.79
C LYS A 96 12.84 6.83 -15.94
N PHE A 97 12.05 7.51 -15.10
CA PHE A 97 12.59 8.46 -14.12
C PHE A 97 13.57 7.77 -13.15
N VAL A 98 13.22 6.58 -12.69
CA VAL A 98 14.09 5.79 -11.80
C VAL A 98 15.27 5.18 -12.56
N THR A 99 15.00 4.51 -13.68
CA THR A 99 16.01 3.67 -14.35
C THR A 99 16.92 4.42 -15.30
N GLU A 100 16.41 5.45 -16.01
CA GLU A 100 17.17 6.19 -17.01
C GLU A 100 17.66 7.54 -16.44
N PHE A 101 16.79 8.32 -15.80
CA PHE A 101 17.15 9.65 -15.29
C PHE A 101 17.99 9.59 -14.01
N LEU A 102 17.53 8.88 -12.98
CA LEU A 102 18.30 8.71 -11.73
C LEU A 102 19.37 7.63 -11.84
N ASN A 103 19.28 6.75 -12.86
CA ASN A 103 20.09 5.55 -13.01
C ASN A 103 20.17 4.73 -11.70
N ALA A 104 19.01 4.55 -11.06
CA ALA A 104 18.89 3.92 -9.75
C ALA A 104 18.19 2.56 -9.84
N THR A 105 18.59 1.63 -8.98
CA THR A 105 17.93 0.34 -8.82
C THR A 105 17.04 0.37 -7.58
N LYS A 106 15.75 0.05 -7.74
CA LYS A 106 14.85 -0.07 -6.58
C LYS A 106 15.24 -1.27 -5.74
N ILE A 107 15.40 -1.05 -4.45
CA ILE A 107 15.46 -2.13 -3.47
C ILE A 107 14.11 -2.29 -2.76
N LYS A 108 13.77 -3.52 -2.41
CA LYS A 108 12.58 -3.81 -1.60
C LYS A 108 13.00 -3.77 -0.13
N ASP A 109 12.63 -2.70 0.56
CA ASP A 109 12.88 -2.56 2.00
C ASP A 109 11.95 -3.45 2.83
N ASP A 110 12.26 -3.56 4.12
CA ASP A 110 11.58 -4.44 5.05
C ASP A 110 10.11 -4.01 5.24
N LYS A 111 9.85 -2.70 5.15
CA LYS A 111 8.51 -2.13 5.16
C LYS A 111 7.67 -2.55 3.95
N TYR A 112 8.24 -2.47 2.75
CA TYR A 112 7.60 -2.92 1.52
C TYR A 112 7.33 -4.42 1.58
N LYS A 113 8.33 -5.23 1.97
CA LYS A 113 8.18 -6.70 2.10
C LYS A 113 7.08 -7.05 3.10
N THR A 114 7.08 -6.42 4.27
CA THR A 114 6.04 -6.61 5.32
C THR A 114 4.64 -6.26 4.80
N LYS A 115 4.48 -5.09 4.16
CA LYS A 115 3.20 -4.66 3.60
C LYS A 115 2.74 -5.61 2.48
N LYS A 116 3.64 -5.98 1.58
CA LYS A 116 3.35 -6.87 0.46
C LYS A 116 2.92 -8.24 0.97
N PHE A 117 3.68 -8.83 1.88
CA PHE A 117 3.34 -10.11 2.50
C PHE A 117 1.97 -10.08 3.18
N LYS A 118 1.70 -9.07 4.02
CA LYS A 118 0.40 -8.94 4.69
C LYS A 118 -0.76 -8.89 3.69
N ASN A 119 -0.63 -8.07 2.65
CA ASN A 119 -1.67 -7.91 1.63
C ASN A 119 -1.84 -9.16 0.76
N THR A 120 -0.74 -9.76 0.31
CA THR A 120 -0.77 -11.00 -0.48
C THR A 120 -1.39 -12.15 0.32
N ALA A 121 -1.03 -12.28 1.60
CA ALA A 121 -1.57 -13.32 2.46
C ALA A 121 -3.07 -13.11 2.70
N GLU A 122 -3.52 -11.90 3.01
CA GLU A 122 -4.95 -11.59 3.17
C GLU A 122 -5.76 -11.84 1.90
N ASN A 123 -5.21 -11.47 0.73
CA ASN A 123 -5.85 -11.75 -0.55
C ASN A 123 -5.96 -13.26 -0.80
N TRP A 124 -4.89 -14.01 -0.56
CA TRP A 124 -4.93 -15.47 -0.67
C TRP A 124 -5.95 -16.07 0.29
N ILE A 125 -5.95 -15.69 1.57
CA ILE A 125 -6.89 -16.21 2.58
C ILE A 125 -8.34 -15.95 2.13
N THR A 126 -8.62 -14.76 1.62
CA THR A 126 -9.97 -14.38 1.19
C THR A 126 -10.45 -15.20 0.00
N ASN A 127 -9.55 -15.54 -0.93
CA ASN A 127 -9.91 -16.26 -2.15
C ASN A 127 -9.85 -17.79 -1.99
N ALA A 128 -8.81 -18.32 -1.36
CA ALA A 128 -8.57 -19.75 -1.21
C ALA A 128 -9.44 -20.37 -0.11
N LEU A 129 -9.76 -19.61 0.94
CA LEU A 129 -10.52 -20.08 2.10
C LEU A 129 -11.93 -19.46 2.17
N SER A 130 -12.47 -18.99 1.05
CA SER A 130 -13.79 -18.33 0.99
C SER A 130 -14.92 -19.20 1.54
N ASN A 131 -14.78 -20.52 1.42
CA ASN A 131 -15.81 -21.49 1.81
C ASN A 131 -15.65 -21.99 3.25
N ASP A 132 -14.50 -21.77 3.89
CA ASP A 132 -14.21 -22.12 5.28
C ASP A 132 -13.76 -20.88 6.04
N ILE A 133 -14.75 -20.12 6.51
CA ILE A 133 -14.52 -18.86 7.22
C ILE A 133 -13.75 -19.08 8.52
N LYS A 134 -13.96 -20.23 9.17
CA LYS A 134 -13.28 -20.53 10.42
C LYS A 134 -11.79 -20.72 10.17
N GLN A 135 -11.43 -21.53 9.19
CA GLN A 135 -10.05 -21.68 8.76
C GLN A 135 -9.46 -20.34 8.30
N ALA A 136 -10.21 -19.54 7.54
CA ALA A 136 -9.77 -18.21 7.11
C ALA A 136 -9.44 -17.30 8.30
N GLU A 137 -10.29 -17.27 9.33
CA GLU A 137 -10.05 -16.49 10.55
C GLU A 137 -8.87 -17.00 11.36
N ASP A 138 -8.72 -18.32 11.50
CA ASP A 138 -7.59 -18.93 12.20
C ASP A 138 -6.26 -18.56 11.53
N VAL A 139 -6.19 -18.66 10.20
CA VAL A 139 -5.00 -18.27 9.42
C VAL A 139 -4.73 -16.76 9.50
N ARG A 140 -5.77 -15.90 9.45
CA ARG A 140 -5.62 -14.44 9.64
C ARG A 140 -5.08 -14.09 11.02
N SER A 141 -5.56 -14.78 12.06
CA SER A 141 -5.11 -14.58 13.43
C SER A 141 -3.62 -14.92 13.57
N ILE A 142 -3.19 -16.09 13.05
CA ILE A 142 -1.77 -16.50 13.07
C ILE A 142 -0.89 -15.54 12.25
N LEU A 143 -1.37 -15.05 11.11
CA LEU A 143 -0.69 -14.03 10.30
C LEU A 143 -0.46 -12.74 11.11
N ASN A 144 -1.51 -12.22 11.76
CA ASN A 144 -1.42 -11.01 12.57
C ASN A 144 -0.50 -11.18 13.78
N TYR A 145 -0.63 -12.30 14.48
CA TYR A 145 0.24 -12.67 15.59
C TYR A 145 1.70 -12.74 15.15
N THR A 146 1.99 -13.41 14.03
CA THR A 146 3.35 -13.56 13.49
C THR A 146 3.97 -12.19 13.21
N LEU A 147 3.25 -11.28 12.56
CA LEU A 147 3.73 -9.94 12.26
C LEU A 147 3.97 -9.11 13.52
N ARG A 148 3.14 -9.27 14.55
CA ARG A 148 3.25 -8.53 15.81
C ARG A 148 4.37 -9.04 16.72
N GLU A 149 4.54 -10.35 16.84
CA GLU A 149 5.43 -10.94 17.85
C GLU A 149 6.81 -11.30 17.29
N LYS A 150 6.92 -11.77 16.03
CA LYS A 150 8.23 -12.17 15.47
C LYS A 150 8.99 -10.99 14.85
N HIS A 151 10.32 -10.96 14.96
CA HIS A 151 11.14 -9.92 14.30
C HIS A 151 11.42 -10.20 12.83
N GLU A 152 11.33 -11.45 12.43
CA GLU A 152 11.52 -11.93 11.07
C GLU A 152 10.47 -12.99 10.78
N ILE A 153 10.23 -13.21 9.50
CA ILE A 153 9.37 -14.27 9.02
C ILE A 153 10.14 -15.12 8.02
N ASP A 154 10.00 -16.43 8.16
CA ASP A 154 10.28 -17.39 7.10
C ASP A 154 8.94 -17.87 6.55
N ILE A 155 8.76 -17.79 5.24
CA ILE A 155 7.47 -18.06 4.59
C ILE A 155 7.15 -19.56 4.63
N ASN A 156 8.16 -20.44 4.52
CA ASN A 156 7.97 -21.88 4.63
C ASN A 156 7.57 -22.27 6.06
N ASP A 157 8.30 -21.76 7.06
CA ASP A 157 7.97 -21.98 8.48
C ASP A 157 6.57 -21.47 8.83
N PHE A 158 6.19 -20.30 8.29
CA PHE A 158 4.87 -19.74 8.47
C PHE A 158 3.80 -20.67 7.90
N VAL A 159 3.96 -21.12 6.65
CA VAL A 159 3.00 -21.99 5.97
C VAL A 159 2.85 -23.32 6.70
N ASP A 160 3.96 -23.97 7.05
CA ASP A 160 3.96 -25.30 7.68
C ASP A 160 3.31 -25.28 9.08
N LYS A 161 3.42 -24.17 9.82
CA LYS A 161 2.77 -23.99 11.13
C LYS A 161 1.31 -23.58 11.04
N THR A 162 0.89 -22.98 9.94
CA THR A 162 -0.41 -22.31 9.83
C THR A 162 -1.43 -23.12 9.03
N ILE A 163 -0.99 -23.76 7.95
CA ILE A 163 -1.87 -24.46 7.00
C ILE A 163 -1.61 -25.96 7.11
N LYS A 164 -2.67 -26.74 7.34
CA LYS A 164 -2.56 -28.20 7.52
C LYS A 164 -2.58 -28.98 6.21
N ASP A 165 -3.43 -28.57 5.28
CA ASP A 165 -3.61 -29.24 3.99
C ASP A 165 -2.44 -28.92 3.05
N ASP A 166 -1.78 -29.95 2.52
CA ASP A 166 -0.58 -29.77 1.70
C ASP A 166 -0.86 -29.07 0.36
N LYS A 167 -2.04 -29.25 -0.25
CA LYS A 167 -2.39 -28.52 -1.48
C LYS A 167 -2.56 -27.02 -1.20
N LEU A 168 -3.15 -26.68 -0.05
CA LEU A 168 -3.25 -25.29 0.36
C LEU A 168 -1.89 -24.68 0.70
N LYS A 169 -0.95 -25.47 1.24
CA LYS A 169 0.43 -25.01 1.46
C LYS A 169 1.10 -24.66 0.14
N ASP A 170 1.06 -25.56 -0.84
CA ASP A 170 1.66 -25.36 -2.16
C ASP A 170 1.03 -24.14 -2.84
N SER A 171 -0.29 -24.03 -2.83
CA SER A 171 -1.01 -22.86 -3.36
C SER A 171 -0.59 -21.54 -2.70
N PHE A 172 -0.39 -21.53 -1.37
CA PHE A 172 0.08 -20.33 -0.68
C PHE A 172 1.49 -19.95 -1.10
N LYS A 173 2.39 -20.95 -1.16
CA LYS A 173 3.80 -20.74 -1.55
C LYS A 173 3.90 -20.21 -2.97
N GLU A 174 3.23 -20.84 -3.93
CA GLU A 174 3.16 -20.35 -5.32
C GLU A 174 2.66 -18.89 -5.38
N HIS A 175 1.60 -18.56 -4.65
CA HIS A 175 1.07 -17.19 -4.63
C HIS A 175 2.03 -16.16 -4.02
N MET A 176 2.87 -16.57 -3.07
CA MET A 176 3.94 -15.73 -2.52
C MET A 176 5.10 -15.57 -3.49
N GLU A 177 5.50 -16.65 -4.16
CA GLU A 177 6.56 -16.66 -5.16
C GLU A 177 6.25 -15.75 -6.36
N GLU A 178 5.02 -15.80 -6.88
CA GLU A 178 4.54 -14.90 -7.94
C GLU A 178 4.68 -13.42 -7.58
N LYS A 179 4.64 -13.09 -6.28
CA LYS A 179 4.80 -11.72 -5.76
C LYS A 179 6.25 -11.38 -5.40
N GLY A 180 7.18 -12.32 -5.60
CA GLY A 180 8.60 -12.20 -5.28
C GLY A 180 8.86 -12.22 -3.77
N LEU A 181 8.08 -13.03 -3.04
CA LEU A 181 8.22 -13.30 -1.62
C LEU A 181 8.61 -14.77 -1.46
N VAL A 182 9.86 -15.10 -1.77
CA VAL A 182 10.37 -16.49 -1.81
C VAL A 182 11.17 -16.83 -0.54
N GLU A 183 11.85 -15.84 0.03
CA GLU A 183 12.73 -15.99 1.19
C GLU A 183 12.12 -15.36 2.45
N GLY A 184 12.74 -15.64 3.60
CA GLY A 184 12.47 -14.92 4.82
C GLY A 184 12.88 -13.44 4.77
N PHE A 185 12.26 -12.62 5.61
CA PHE A 185 12.58 -11.20 5.69
C PHE A 185 12.32 -10.63 7.09
N SER A 186 13.04 -9.56 7.44
CA SER A 186 12.81 -8.81 8.68
C SER A 186 11.50 -8.03 8.61
N ILE A 187 10.74 -8.05 9.69
CA ILE A 187 9.44 -7.39 9.79
C ILE A 187 9.62 -5.93 10.22
N ASP A 188 9.01 -4.99 9.50
CA ASP A 188 8.99 -3.58 9.90
C ASP A 188 7.99 -3.36 11.05
N LYS A 189 8.51 -3.40 12.28
CA LYS A 189 7.70 -3.23 13.50
C LYS A 189 7.00 -1.89 13.60
N LYS A 190 7.63 -0.81 13.15
CA LYS A 190 7.00 0.53 13.17
C LYS A 190 5.74 0.58 12.31
N TRP A 191 5.76 -0.09 11.16
CA TRP A 191 4.62 -0.20 10.27
C TRP A 191 3.56 -1.12 10.87
N VAL A 192 3.95 -2.28 11.39
CA VAL A 192 3.04 -3.23 12.05
C VAL A 192 2.30 -2.56 13.20
N ASP A 193 3.04 -1.94 14.14
CA ASP A 193 2.47 -1.26 15.30
C ASP A 193 1.51 -0.15 14.89
N LYS A 194 1.75 0.53 13.76
CA LYS A 194 0.84 1.57 13.27
C LYS A 194 -0.40 1.00 12.58
N LYS A 195 -0.25 -0.08 11.81
CA LYS A 195 -1.29 -0.60 10.91
C LYS A 195 -2.15 -1.70 11.51
N LEU A 196 -1.61 -2.53 12.40
CA LEU A 196 -2.32 -3.64 13.04
C LEU A 196 -2.96 -3.26 14.37
N LYS A 197 -3.11 -1.96 14.71
CA LYS A 197 -3.80 -1.54 15.95
C LYS A 197 -5.29 -1.84 15.93
N LYS A 198 -5.93 -1.64 14.78
CA LYS A 198 -7.38 -1.68 14.62
C LYS A 198 -7.74 -2.66 13.52
N ARG A 199 -8.82 -3.40 13.73
CA ARG A 199 -9.47 -4.20 12.70
C ARG A 199 -10.81 -3.55 12.36
N ASN A 200 -11.15 -3.59 11.07
CA ASN A 200 -12.42 -3.13 10.55
C ASN A 200 -13.05 -4.26 9.75
N ILE A 201 -14.27 -4.65 10.12
CA ILE A 201 -15.06 -5.68 9.44
C ILE A 201 -16.27 -4.99 8.83
N LYS A 202 -16.48 -5.18 7.54
CA LYS A 202 -17.70 -4.77 6.84
C LYS A 202 -18.46 -6.02 6.44
N THR A 203 -19.75 -6.03 6.67
CA THR A 203 -20.65 -7.12 6.30
C THR A 203 -21.50 -6.73 5.09
N ASP A 204 -22.03 -7.73 4.40
CA ASP A 204 -22.93 -7.58 3.26
C ASP A 204 -24.30 -7.00 3.65
N ASN A 205 -24.74 -7.25 4.87
CA ASN A 205 -25.97 -6.69 5.45
C ASN A 205 -25.80 -5.26 6.01
N GLY A 206 -24.66 -4.59 5.75
CA GLY A 206 -24.48 -3.16 5.99
C GLY A 206 -23.93 -2.75 7.36
N PHE A 207 -23.55 -3.71 8.22
CA PHE A 207 -22.86 -3.39 9.47
C PHE A 207 -21.36 -3.14 9.27
N GLU A 208 -20.81 -2.25 10.09
CA GLU A 208 -19.38 -2.00 10.19
C GLU A 208 -18.92 -2.15 11.65
N ILE A 209 -18.00 -3.09 11.91
CA ILE A 209 -17.48 -3.39 13.24
C ILE A 209 -16.01 -2.95 13.29
N LYS A 210 -15.71 -1.98 14.16
CA LYS A 210 -14.36 -1.45 14.37
C LYS A 210 -13.92 -1.63 15.81
N GLY A 211 -12.71 -2.12 16.02
CA GLY A 211 -12.17 -2.38 17.37
C GLY A 211 -10.65 -2.55 17.37
N ASN A 212 -10.04 -2.75 18.54
CA ASN A 212 -8.62 -3.10 18.59
C ASN A 212 -8.44 -4.51 18.05
N LEU A 213 -7.37 -4.74 17.29
CA LEU A 213 -7.10 -6.07 16.72
C LEU A 213 -7.04 -7.16 17.80
N THR A 214 -6.42 -6.86 18.94
CA THR A 214 -6.33 -7.75 20.10
C THR A 214 -7.70 -8.19 20.63
N ASP A 215 -8.74 -7.36 20.51
CA ASP A 215 -10.09 -7.72 20.95
C ASP A 215 -10.76 -8.72 20.00
N PHE A 216 -10.39 -8.72 18.71
CA PHE A 216 -10.84 -9.71 17.73
C PHE A 216 -10.06 -11.03 17.81
N GLU A 217 -8.88 -11.02 18.43
CA GLU A 217 -8.06 -12.22 18.64
C GLU A 217 -8.42 -12.94 19.95
N ASP A 218 -9.25 -12.33 20.81
CA ASP A 218 -9.70 -12.89 22.09
C ASP A 218 -11.01 -13.69 21.91
N PRO A 219 -10.98 -15.04 22.02
CA PRO A 219 -12.17 -15.89 21.88
C PRO A 219 -13.26 -15.62 22.93
N MET A 220 -12.92 -14.95 24.04
CA MET A 220 -13.86 -14.51 25.08
C MET A 220 -14.56 -13.20 24.74
N LYS A 221 -14.09 -12.46 23.72
CA LYS A 221 -14.71 -11.21 23.27
C LYS A 221 -15.36 -11.34 21.90
N TYR A 222 -14.76 -12.11 21.01
CA TYR A 222 -15.16 -12.18 19.61
C TYR A 222 -15.06 -13.60 19.07
N THR A 223 -16.08 -14.06 18.33
CA THR A 223 -15.99 -15.27 17.51
C THR A 223 -16.85 -15.17 16.25
N VAL A 224 -16.46 -15.92 15.22
CA VAL A 224 -17.24 -16.12 14.00
C VAL A 224 -17.74 -17.56 13.94
N ARG A 225 -18.96 -17.77 13.43
CA ARG A 225 -19.54 -19.09 13.22
C ARG A 225 -20.18 -19.15 11.83
N GLN A 226 -19.99 -20.28 11.14
CA GLN A 226 -20.61 -20.54 9.85
C GLN A 226 -21.85 -21.41 10.06
N ASN A 227 -22.98 -20.96 9.52
CA ASN A 227 -24.26 -21.64 9.62
C ASN A 227 -24.40 -22.69 8.51
N GLN A 228 -25.31 -23.66 8.68
CA GLN A 228 -25.55 -24.74 7.71
C GLN A 228 -26.00 -24.23 6.32
N ASN A 229 -26.67 -23.08 6.29
CA ASN A 229 -27.10 -22.41 5.06
C ASN A 229 -25.99 -21.56 4.40
N GLY A 230 -24.77 -21.56 4.95
CA GLY A 230 -23.64 -20.79 4.47
C GLY A 230 -23.56 -19.35 4.97
N SER A 231 -24.54 -18.85 5.73
CA SER A 231 -24.44 -17.52 6.35
C SER A 231 -23.45 -17.50 7.52
N ILE A 232 -23.04 -16.30 7.92
CA ILE A 232 -22.01 -16.09 8.94
C ILE A 232 -22.60 -15.30 10.11
N ASP A 233 -22.45 -15.85 11.32
CA ASP A 233 -22.73 -15.13 12.54
C ASP A 233 -21.45 -14.55 13.13
N ILE A 234 -21.46 -13.25 13.41
CA ILE A 234 -20.43 -12.57 14.18
C ILE A 234 -20.95 -12.37 15.60
N VAL A 235 -20.27 -12.94 16.59
CA VAL A 235 -20.70 -12.93 17.98
C VAL A 235 -19.73 -12.10 18.82
N ILE A 236 -20.24 -10.99 19.38
CA ILE A 236 -19.55 -10.23 20.43
C ILE A 236 -20.00 -10.78 21.79
N LYS A 237 -19.04 -11.20 22.61
CA LYS A 237 -19.28 -11.92 23.87
C LYS A 237 -19.02 -11.04 25.08
N ASN A 238 -19.63 -11.42 26.20
CA ASN A 238 -19.39 -10.83 27.52
C ASN A 238 -19.61 -9.31 27.56
N VAL A 239 -20.57 -8.80 26.80
CA VAL A 239 -20.98 -7.38 26.84
C VAL A 239 -21.83 -7.17 28.10
N THR A 240 -21.32 -6.40 29.05
CA THR A 240 -22.02 -6.07 30.31
C THR A 240 -22.69 -4.69 30.29
N PHE A 241 -22.34 -3.85 29.31
CA PHE A 241 -22.87 -2.50 29.15
C PHE A 241 -22.93 -2.15 27.66
N TYR A 242 -24.02 -1.51 27.22
CA TYR A 242 -24.16 -0.96 25.87
C TYR A 242 -24.93 0.37 25.93
N GLU A 243 -24.54 1.31 25.07
CA GLU A 243 -25.18 2.63 24.91
C GLU A 243 -25.30 2.91 23.41
N GLU A 244 -26.48 3.35 22.98
CA GLU A 244 -26.74 3.81 21.62
C GLU A 244 -26.42 5.31 21.53
N LYS A 245 -25.64 5.72 20.52
CA LYS A 245 -25.19 7.11 20.31
C LYS A 245 -25.72 7.69 19.01
#